data_AF-A0A435AA73-F1
#
_entry.id   AF-A0A435AA73-F1
#
_cell.length_a   1.000
_cell.length_b   1.000
_cell.length_c   1.000
_cell.angle_alpha   90.00
_cell.angle_beta   90.00
_cell.angle_gamma   90.00
#
_symmetry.space_group_name_H-M   'P 1'
#
loop_
_entity.id
_entity.type
_entity.pdbx_description
1 polymer ?
#
loop_
_entity_poly.entity_id
_entity_poly.type
_entity_poly.pdbx_seq_one_letter_code
_entity_poly.pdbx_strand_id
1 'polypeptide(L)'
;MSNRSGKPYAGTRLAKYLEKRVLELRPKKTQIAIAVEAGFVNPNMLAMIKAGTAKLPLDRVSALATALECDPVMLFQLAIEQLGGDTTELAVRQIFGTLVTENEVAWLEEIRRASDRTNPSLTSKARSAIRGVFGK
;
A
#
# COMPACT_ATOMS: atom_id res chain seq x y z
N MET A 1 -11.11 3.97 -19.49
CA MET A 1 -10.73 5.34 -19.89
C MET A 1 -9.38 5.27 -20.60
N SER A 2 -9.32 5.80 -21.83
CA SER A 2 -8.19 5.69 -22.75
C SER A 2 -7.01 6.53 -22.28
N ASN A 3 -5.89 5.89 -21.91
CA ASN A 3 -4.69 6.58 -21.42
C ASN A 3 -3.74 6.87 -22.59
N ARG A 4 -3.95 8.01 -23.28
CA ARG A 4 -3.20 8.43 -24.49
C ARG A 4 -1.90 9.21 -24.19
N SER A 5 -1.36 9.17 -22.98
CA SER A 5 -0.28 10.09 -22.57
C SER A 5 0.92 9.38 -21.94
N GLY A 6 1.48 8.33 -22.57
CA GLY A 6 2.79 7.74 -22.22
C GLY A 6 3.03 7.31 -20.76
N LYS A 7 2.00 7.40 -19.91
CA LYS A 7 2.03 7.28 -18.45
C LYS A 7 0.88 6.38 -18.00
N PRO A 8 0.93 5.09 -18.35
CA PRO A 8 -0.15 4.14 -18.10
C PRO A 8 -0.62 4.08 -16.63
N TYR A 9 0.26 4.40 -15.67
CA TYR A 9 -0.01 4.22 -14.23
C TYR A 9 -0.18 5.51 -13.43
N ALA A 10 -0.22 6.69 -14.07
CA ALA A 10 -0.21 7.98 -13.37
C ALA A 10 -1.42 8.17 -12.44
N GLY A 11 -2.56 7.55 -12.76
CA GLY A 11 -3.78 7.65 -11.95
C GLY A 11 -3.87 6.66 -10.78
N THR A 12 -2.92 5.73 -10.67
CA THR A 12 -3.00 4.64 -9.68
C THR A 12 -2.85 5.14 -8.25
N ARG A 13 -3.47 4.43 -7.31
CA ARG A 13 -3.34 4.72 -5.87
C ARG A 13 -1.87 4.69 -5.43
N LEU A 14 -1.08 3.77 -6.00
CA LEU A 14 0.36 3.71 -5.77
C LEU A 14 1.08 5.00 -6.16
N ALA A 15 0.89 5.48 -7.39
CA ALA A 15 1.57 6.68 -7.87
C ALA A 15 1.30 7.90 -6.97
N LYS A 16 0.02 8.09 -6.60
CA LYS A 16 -0.41 9.16 -5.69
C LYS A 16 0.17 9.00 -4.28
N TYR A 17 0.19 7.77 -3.77
CA TYR A 17 0.75 7.46 -2.46
C TYR A 17 2.24 7.79 -2.42
N LEU A 18 3.01 7.34 -3.42
CA LEU A 18 4.45 7.61 -3.51
C LEU A 18 4.75 9.10 -3.66
N GLU A 19 3.94 9.83 -4.43
CA GLU A 19 4.09 11.28 -4.56
C GLU A 19 3.96 12.00 -3.22
N LYS A 20 2.89 11.69 -2.48
CA LYS A 20 2.66 12.23 -1.14
C LYS A 20 3.77 11.82 -0.16
N ARG A 21 4.11 10.54 -0.11
CA ARG A 21 5.07 10.01 0.88
C ARG A 21 6.48 10.56 0.66
N VAL A 22 6.93 10.69 -0.59
CA VAL A 22 8.23 11.30 -0.90
C VAL A 22 8.25 12.78 -0.51
N LEU A 23 7.13 13.51 -0.65
CA LEU A 23 7.02 14.90 -0.22
C LEU A 23 7.12 15.02 1.31
N GLU A 24 6.47 14.14 2.05
CA GLU A 24 6.55 14.08 3.53
C GLU A 24 7.97 13.81 4.03
N LEU A 25 8.74 12.99 3.32
CA LEU A 25 10.11 12.63 3.70
C LEU A 25 11.17 13.64 3.25
N ARG A 26 10.84 14.63 2.42
CA ARG A 26 11.80 15.64 1.91
C ARG A 26 12.69 16.28 2.98
N PRO A 27 12.21 16.61 4.20
CA PRO A 27 13.07 17.17 5.26
C PRO A 27 14.15 16.20 5.75
N LYS A 28 13.97 14.89 5.58
CA LYS A 28 14.89 13.84 6.05
C LYS A 28 15.74 13.25 4.92
N LYS A 29 15.11 12.98 3.76
CA LYS A 29 15.71 12.23 2.65
C LYS A 29 15.29 12.79 1.30
N THR A 30 16.20 12.78 0.33
CA THR A 30 15.88 13.15 -1.05
C THR A 30 15.26 11.97 -1.80
N GLN A 31 14.54 12.25 -2.88
CA GLN A 31 13.98 11.20 -3.74
C GLN A 31 15.07 10.27 -4.30
N ILE A 32 16.25 10.83 -4.63
CA ILE A 32 17.39 10.05 -5.13
C ILE A 32 17.93 9.12 -4.04
N ALA A 33 18.07 9.62 -2.80
CA ALA A 33 18.50 8.81 -1.67
C ALA A 33 17.55 7.63 -1.42
N ILE A 34 16.23 7.89 -1.43
CA ILE A 34 15.20 6.83 -1.30
C ILE A 34 15.33 5.79 -2.43
N ALA A 35 15.59 6.23 -3.66
CA ALA A 35 15.75 5.31 -4.79
C ALA A 35 17.00 4.42 -4.66
N VAL A 36 18.11 4.98 -4.17
CA VAL A 36 19.35 4.25 -3.92
C VAL A 36 19.18 3.26 -2.76
N GLU A 37 18.57 3.68 -1.65
CA GLU A 37 18.27 2.80 -0.51
C GLU A 37 17.35 1.64 -0.90
N ALA A 38 16.38 1.89 -1.78
CA ALA A 38 15.50 0.86 -2.34
C ALA A 38 16.20 -0.08 -3.34
N GLY A 39 17.48 0.17 -3.66
CA GLY A 39 18.29 -0.65 -4.54
C GLY A 39 17.94 -0.52 -6.02
N PHE A 40 17.36 0.61 -6.44
CA PHE A 40 17.13 0.86 -7.87
C PHE A 40 18.45 1.17 -8.57
N VAL A 41 18.76 0.42 -9.63
CA VAL A 41 19.95 0.64 -10.47
C VAL A 41 19.94 2.03 -11.12
N ASN A 42 18.76 2.48 -11.56
CA ASN A 42 18.58 3.81 -12.10
C ASN A 42 17.93 4.73 -11.04
N PRO A 43 18.61 5.81 -10.60
CA PRO A 43 18.09 6.76 -9.61
C PRO A 43 16.74 7.40 -10.00
N ASN A 44 16.44 7.46 -11.30
CA ASN A 44 15.19 8.02 -11.81
C ASN A 44 14.01 7.04 -11.75
N MET A 45 14.21 5.77 -11.36
CA MET A 45 13.14 4.78 -11.28
C MET A 45 12.00 5.25 -10.38
N LEU A 46 12.31 5.80 -9.20
CA LEU A 46 11.28 6.30 -8.30
C LEU A 46 10.48 7.47 -8.91
N ALA A 47 11.13 8.32 -9.70
CA ALA A 47 10.47 9.39 -10.44
C ALA A 47 9.52 8.83 -11.51
N MET A 48 9.96 7.80 -12.24
CA MET A 48 9.17 7.14 -13.29
C MET A 48 7.95 6.40 -12.71
N ILE A 49 8.10 5.74 -11.57
CA ILE A 49 6.98 5.07 -10.89
C ILE A 49 5.96 6.09 -10.39
N LYS A 50 6.40 7.20 -9.78
CA LYS A 50 5.52 8.32 -9.40
C LYS A 50 4.81 8.95 -10.59
N ALA A 51 5.54 9.20 -11.68
CA ALA A 51 4.97 9.76 -12.90
C ALA A 51 4.06 8.77 -13.64
N GLY A 52 4.07 7.50 -13.23
CA GLY A 52 3.27 6.43 -13.81
C GLY A 52 3.75 5.95 -15.18
N THR A 53 5.01 6.21 -15.54
CA THR A 53 5.64 5.64 -16.75
C THR A 53 6.15 4.22 -16.52
N ALA A 54 6.38 3.83 -15.27
CA ALA A 54 6.83 2.48 -14.89
C ALA A 54 5.99 1.91 -13.74
N LYS A 55 5.90 0.57 -13.65
CA LYS A 55 5.34 -0.13 -12.49
C LYS A 55 6.37 -0.26 -11.39
N LEU A 56 5.92 -0.41 -10.15
CA LEU A 56 6.78 -0.84 -9.04
C LEU A 56 7.10 -2.34 -9.17
N PRO A 57 8.38 -2.74 -9.30
CA PRO A 57 8.75 -4.15 -9.28
C PRO A 57 8.45 -4.77 -7.92
N LEU A 58 7.81 -5.95 -7.90
CA LEU A 58 7.39 -6.60 -6.65
C LEU A 58 8.57 -7.02 -5.77
N ASP A 59 9.70 -7.39 -6.38
CA ASP A 59 10.96 -7.70 -5.71
C ASP A 59 11.55 -6.49 -4.96
N ARG A 60 11.14 -5.27 -5.32
CA ARG A 60 11.62 -4.02 -4.71
C ARG A 60 10.69 -3.44 -3.66
N VAL A 61 9.51 -4.03 -3.47
CA VAL A 61 8.52 -3.51 -2.52
C VAL A 61 9.07 -3.48 -1.09
N SER A 62 9.72 -4.55 -0.64
CA SER A 62 10.27 -4.60 0.73
C SER A 62 11.34 -3.52 0.96
N ALA A 63 12.35 -3.44 0.09
CA ALA A 63 13.41 -2.44 0.18
C ALA A 63 12.87 -1.00 0.08
N LEU A 64 11.91 -0.76 -0.83
CA LEU A 64 11.29 0.56 -0.96
C LEU A 64 10.44 0.94 0.25
N ALA A 65 9.73 -0.02 0.86
CA ALA A 65 8.95 0.22 2.07
C ALA A 65 9.84 0.66 3.24
N THR A 66 10.98 0.01 3.42
CA THR A 66 12.01 0.41 4.39
C THR A 66 12.51 1.84 4.11
N ALA A 67 12.87 2.13 2.85
CA ALA A 67 13.35 3.47 2.46
C ALA A 67 12.30 4.57 2.64
N LEU A 68 11.01 4.24 2.46
CA LEU A 68 9.86 5.13 2.63
C LEU A 68 9.32 5.18 4.08
N GLU A 69 9.94 4.45 5.01
CA GLU A 69 9.46 4.32 6.40
C GLU A 69 7.94 3.99 6.42
N CYS A 70 7.51 2.99 5.63
CA CYS A 70 6.10 2.61 5.53
C CYS A 70 5.87 1.10 5.59
N ASP A 71 4.61 0.70 5.79
CA ASP A 71 4.22 -0.71 5.89
C ASP A 71 4.41 -1.43 4.52
N PRO A 72 5.19 -2.51 4.47
CA PRO A 72 5.47 -3.25 3.24
C PRO A 72 4.26 -3.98 2.67
N VAL A 73 3.31 -4.42 3.50
CA VAL A 73 2.08 -5.10 3.07
C VAL A 73 1.18 -4.10 2.35
N MET A 74 1.01 -2.91 2.91
CA MET A 74 0.24 -1.84 2.28
C MET A 74 0.87 -1.43 0.93
N LEU A 75 2.20 -1.28 0.89
CA LEU A 75 2.89 -0.95 -0.35
C LEU A 75 2.76 -2.08 -1.40
N PHE A 76 2.80 -3.33 -0.96
CA PHE A 76 2.60 -4.51 -1.82
C PHE A 76 1.19 -4.56 -2.41
N GLN A 77 0.16 -4.31 -1.61
CA GLN A 77 -1.22 -4.22 -2.08
C GLN A 77 -1.37 -3.17 -3.19
N LEU A 78 -0.78 -1.99 -3.01
CA LEU A 78 -0.80 -0.92 -4.01
C LEU A 78 -0.05 -1.32 -5.31
N ALA A 79 1.04 -2.07 -5.19
CA ALA A 79 1.79 -2.58 -6.35
C ALA A 79 1.00 -3.64 -7.14
N ILE A 80 0.31 -4.54 -6.43
CA ILE A 80 -0.56 -5.55 -7.04
C ILE A 80 -1.76 -4.90 -7.75
N GLU A 81 -2.40 -3.92 -7.12
CA GLU A 81 -3.49 -3.14 -7.73
C GLU A 81 -3.03 -2.49 -9.05
N GLN A 82 -1.80 -1.93 -9.06
CA GLN A 82 -1.19 -1.35 -10.26
C GLN A 82 -0.90 -2.41 -11.35
N LEU A 83 -0.65 -3.67 -11.00
CA LEU A 83 -0.23 -4.71 -11.95
C LEU A 83 -1.36 -5.20 -12.86
N GLY A 84 -2.57 -5.37 -12.33
CA GLY A 84 -3.68 -5.92 -13.12
C GLY A 84 -5.08 -5.55 -12.65
N GLY A 85 -5.23 -4.49 -11.85
CA GLY A 85 -6.54 -4.03 -11.40
C GLY A 85 -7.32 -5.08 -10.60
N ASP A 86 -8.65 -5.04 -10.70
CA ASP A 86 -9.58 -5.83 -9.87
C ASP A 86 -9.34 -7.35 -9.92
N THR A 87 -8.88 -7.91 -11.05
CA THR A 87 -8.69 -9.36 -11.21
C THR A 87 -7.45 -9.88 -10.47
N THR A 88 -6.40 -9.07 -10.36
CA THR A 88 -5.19 -9.48 -9.63
C THR A 88 -5.40 -9.36 -8.13
N GLU A 89 -6.16 -8.36 -7.68
CA GLU A 89 -6.58 -8.25 -6.28
C GLU A 89 -7.45 -9.45 -5.86
N LEU A 90 -8.41 -9.86 -6.70
CA LEU A 90 -9.24 -11.04 -6.45
C LEU A 90 -8.41 -12.32 -6.34
N ALA A 91 -7.44 -12.53 -7.23
CA ALA A 91 -6.54 -13.69 -7.17
C ALA A 91 -5.71 -13.70 -5.87
N VAL A 92 -5.18 -12.55 -5.45
CA VAL A 92 -4.44 -12.45 -4.18
C VAL A 92 -5.35 -12.76 -2.99
N ARG A 93 -6.59 -12.26 -2.98
CA ARG A 93 -7.58 -12.57 -1.94
C ARG A 93 -7.94 -14.05 -1.89
N GLN A 94 -8.03 -14.70 -3.04
CA GLN A 94 -8.36 -16.12 -3.14
C GLN A 94 -7.20 -17.03 -2.73
N ILE A 95 -5.96 -16.67 -3.07
CA ILE A 95 -4.77 -17.51 -2.83
C ILE A 95 -4.21 -17.30 -1.42
N PHE A 96 -4.11 -16.04 -0.97
CA PHE A 96 -3.45 -15.67 0.29
C PHE A 96 -4.42 -15.24 1.40
N GLY A 97 -5.74 -15.17 1.11
CA GLY A 97 -6.71 -14.58 2.03
C GLY A 97 -6.58 -13.06 2.11
N THR A 98 -6.83 -12.46 3.27
CA THR A 98 -6.62 -11.02 3.49
C THR A 98 -5.17 -10.72 3.85
N LEU A 99 -4.47 -10.01 2.97
CA LEU A 99 -3.24 -9.29 3.34
C LEU A 99 -3.60 -8.22 4.37
N VAL A 100 -2.97 -8.27 5.55
CA VAL A 100 -3.21 -7.33 6.66
C VAL A 100 -1.89 -6.67 7.05
N THR A 101 -1.94 -5.35 7.20
CA THR A 101 -0.85 -4.53 7.74
C THR A 101 -0.60 -4.85 9.21
N GLU A 102 0.56 -4.49 9.77
CA GLU A 102 0.83 -4.70 11.20
C GLU A 102 -0.20 -4.01 12.09
N ASN A 103 -0.66 -2.82 11.66
CA ASN A 103 -1.71 -2.08 12.36
C ASN A 103 -3.06 -2.82 12.30
N GLU A 104 -3.44 -3.39 11.15
CA GLU A 104 -4.66 -4.20 11.03
C GLU A 104 -4.56 -5.49 11.84
N VAL A 105 -3.38 -6.09 11.94
CA VAL A 105 -3.13 -7.22 12.84
C VAL A 105 -3.37 -6.81 14.29
N ALA A 106 -2.89 -5.64 14.73
CA ALA A 106 -3.14 -5.14 16.09
C ALA A 106 -4.64 -4.95 16.37
N TRP A 107 -5.40 -4.41 15.40
CA TRP A 107 -6.85 -4.32 15.49
C TRP A 107 -7.53 -5.70 15.58
N LEU A 108 -7.10 -6.65 14.74
CA LEU A 108 -7.62 -8.02 14.77
C LEU A 108 -7.27 -8.74 16.07
N GLU A 109 -6.08 -8.53 16.61
CA GLU A 109 -5.69 -9.05 17.92
C GLU A 109 -6.55 -8.47 19.03
N GLU A 110 -6.81 -7.17 19.04
CA GLU A 110 -7.66 -6.54 20.04
C GLU A 110 -9.10 -7.05 19.96
N ILE A 111 -9.63 -7.19 18.74
CA ILE A 111 -10.95 -7.81 18.52
C ILE A 111 -10.96 -9.25 19.05
N ARG A 112 -9.91 -10.04 18.79
CA ARG A 112 -9.78 -11.42 19.30
C ARG A 112 -9.65 -11.47 20.82
N ARG A 113 -8.98 -10.50 21.45
CA ARG A 113 -8.90 -10.41 22.91
C ARG A 113 -10.26 -10.05 23.49
N ALA A 114 -10.92 -9.03 22.93
CA ALA A 114 -12.24 -8.58 23.36
C ALA A 114 -13.35 -9.62 23.12
N SER A 115 -13.16 -10.54 22.16
CA SER A 115 -14.10 -11.63 21.87
C SER A 115 -13.77 -12.94 22.57
N ASP A 116 -12.80 -12.98 23.50
CA ASP A 116 -12.30 -14.24 24.09
C ASP A 116 -11.91 -15.29 23.05
N ARG A 117 -11.33 -14.82 21.93
CA ARG A 117 -10.93 -15.61 20.75
C ARG A 117 -12.09 -16.36 20.08
N THR A 118 -13.32 -15.99 20.37
CA THR A 118 -14.48 -16.44 19.60
C THR A 118 -14.53 -15.76 18.23
N ASN A 119 -15.40 -16.25 17.34
CA ASN A 119 -15.61 -15.69 15.99
C ASN A 119 -16.97 -14.95 15.91
N PRO A 120 -17.10 -13.76 16.51
CA PRO A 120 -18.36 -13.02 16.51
C PRO A 120 -18.64 -12.41 15.12
N SER A 121 -19.91 -12.41 14.72
CA SER A 121 -20.34 -11.70 13.51
C SER A 121 -20.33 -10.18 13.72
N LEU A 122 -20.06 -9.41 12.66
CA LEU A 122 -20.05 -7.95 12.73
C LEU A 122 -21.48 -7.39 12.81
N THR A 123 -21.99 -7.22 14.03
CA THR A 123 -23.32 -6.65 14.30
C THR A 123 -23.42 -5.16 13.94
N SER A 124 -24.64 -4.64 13.80
CA SER A 124 -24.89 -3.21 13.58
C SER A 124 -24.24 -2.33 14.67
N LYS A 125 -24.34 -2.75 15.93
CA LYS A 125 -23.72 -2.06 17.07
C LYS A 125 -22.18 -2.03 16.95
N ALA A 126 -21.56 -3.17 16.64
CA ALA A 126 -20.11 -3.25 16.46
C ALA A 126 -19.63 -2.38 15.29
N ARG A 127 -20.40 -2.36 14.18
CA ARG A 127 -20.13 -1.50 13.03
C ARG A 127 -20.16 -0.01 13.40
N SER A 128 -21.17 0.43 14.15
CA SER A 128 -21.25 1.82 14.62
C SER A 128 -20.11 2.18 15.56
N ALA A 129 -19.73 1.27 16.47
CA ALA A 129 -18.59 1.50 17.37
C ALA A 129 -17.27 1.68 16.61
N ILE A 130 -16.98 0.80 15.63
CA ILE A 130 -15.77 0.90 14.81
C ILE A 130 -15.75 2.22 14.03
N ARG A 131 -16.87 2.60 13.41
CA ARG A 131 -16.96 3.88 12.68
C ARG A 131 -16.75 5.09 13.58
N GLY A 132 -17.29 5.04 14.81
CA GLY A 132 -17.08 6.07 15.82
C GLY A 132 -15.61 6.34 16.14
N VAL A 133 -14.75 5.31 16.15
CA VAL A 133 -13.30 5.49 16.39
C VAL A 133 -12.64 6.35 15.30
N PHE A 134 -13.15 6.29 14.07
CA PHE A 134 -12.61 7.05 12.93
C PHE A 134 -13.40 8.32 12.60
N GLY A 135 -14.37 8.72 13.45
CA GLY A 135 -15.22 9.90 13.21
C GLY A 135 -16.14 9.76 11.99
N LYS A 136 -16.59 8.54 11.69
CA LYS A 136 -17.43 8.17 10.54
C LYS A 136 -18.86 7.84 10.91
#